data_AF-A0A756TKW8-F1
#
_entry.id   AF-A0A756TKW8-F1
#
_cell.length_a   1.000
_cell.length_b   1.000
_cell.length_c   1.000
_cell.angle_alpha   90.00
_cell.angle_beta   90.00
_cell.angle_gamma   90.00
#
_symmetry.space_group_name_H-M   'P 1'
#
loop_
_entity.id
_entity.type
_entity.pdbx_description
1 polymer ?
#
loop_
_entity_poly.entity_id
_entity_poly.type
_entity_poly.pdbx_seq_one_letter_code
_entity_poly.pdbx_strand_id
1 'polypeptide(L)' 'MSSNAEWYIGHALVELLEQERMVSLFSVIDILERRLQDGNSSRDEFMDILEAIEKLRRYA' A
#
# COMPACT_ATOMS: atom_id res chain seq x y z
N MET A 1 -0.60 -6.66 -18.54
CA MET A 1 0.50 -6.41 -17.58
C MET A 1 -0.06 -6.77 -16.22
N SER A 2 0.61 -7.62 -15.46
CA SER A 2 0.23 -7.91 -14.07
C SER A 2 0.49 -6.65 -13.24
N SER A 3 -0.53 -6.20 -12.52
CA SER A 3 -0.42 -5.12 -11.54
C SER A 3 0.61 -5.47 -10.46
N ASN A 4 1.34 -4.47 -9.97
CA ASN A 4 2.28 -4.63 -8.86
C ASN A 4 1.63 -4.36 -7.49
N ALA A 5 0.30 -4.33 -7.41
CA ALA A 5 -0.43 -4.08 -6.17
C ALA A 5 0.05 -4.93 -4.98
N GLU A 6 0.25 -6.23 -5.18
CA GLU A 6 0.74 -7.16 -4.15
C GLU A 6 2.15 -6.77 -3.64
N TRP A 7 2.99 -6.24 -4.51
CA TRP A 7 4.32 -5.75 -4.13
C TRP A 7 4.22 -4.54 -3.20
N TYR A 8 3.30 -3.60 -3.47
CA TYR A 8 3.06 -2.45 -2.60
C TYR A 8 2.49 -2.85 -1.23
N ILE A 9 1.58 -3.83 -1.20
CA ILE A 9 1.09 -4.42 0.06
C ILE A 9 2.26 -4.99 0.86
N GLY A 10 3.12 -5.79 0.20
CA GLY A 10 4.32 -6.36 0.80
C GLY A 10 5.27 -5.30 1.35
N HIS A 11 5.53 -4.23 0.60
CA HIS A 11 6.37 -3.13 1.06
C HIS A 11 5.78 -2.42 2.29
N ALA A 12 4.48 -2.15 2.30
CA ALA A 12 3.83 -1.55 3.45
C ALA A 12 3.90 -2.45 4.70
N LEU A 13 3.81 -3.77 4.53
CA LEU A 13 4.00 -4.72 5.63
C LEU A 13 5.43 -4.68 6.18
N VAL A 14 6.45 -4.69 5.32
CA VAL A 14 7.86 -4.59 5.73
C VAL A 14 8.10 -3.27 6.47
N GLU A 15 7.57 -2.16 5.97
CA GLU A 15 7.71 -0.85 6.59
C GLU A 15 7.08 -0.81 8.01
N LEU A 16 5.93 -1.45 8.23
CA LEU A 16 5.35 -1.58 9.57
C LEU A 16 6.24 -2.38 10.51
N LEU A 17 6.80 -3.49 10.02
CA LEU A 17 7.67 -4.36 10.81
C LEU A 17 8.98 -3.66 11.19
N GLU A 18 9.59 -2.93 10.26
CA GLU A 18 10.80 -2.13 10.50
C GLU A 18 10.55 -1.00 11.51
N GLN A 19 9.35 -0.43 11.52
CA GLN A 19 8.94 0.59 12.48
C GLN A 19 8.47 0.02 13.83
N GLU A 20 8.54 -1.31 14.03
CA GLU A 20 8.01 -2.02 15.21
C GLU A 20 6.52 -1.69 15.49
N ARG A 21 5.75 -1.42 14.43
CA ARG A 21 4.32 -1.07 14.52
C ARG A 21 3.44 -2.30 14.43
N MET A 22 2.26 -2.23 15.06
CA MET A 22 1.23 -3.25 14.94
C MET A 22 0.80 -3.42 13.48
N VAL A 23 0.87 -4.65 12.97
CA VAL A 23 0.38 -4.98 11.64
C VAL A 23 -1.12 -5.19 11.68
N SER A 24 -1.85 -4.32 10.99
CA SER A 24 -3.29 -4.45 10.76
C SER A 24 -3.64 -4.01 9.34
N LEU A 25 -4.78 -4.45 8.82
CA LEU A 25 -5.24 -4.06 7.49
C LEU A 25 -5.34 -2.53 7.35
N PHE A 26 -5.84 -1.84 8.39
CA PHE A 26 -5.90 -0.38 8.44
C PHE A 26 -4.51 0.27 8.42
N SER A 27 -3.53 -0.30 9.12
CA SER A 27 -2.16 0.22 9.15
C SER A 27 -1.45 0.08 7.80
N VAL A 28 -1.74 -0.99 7.05
CA VAL A 28 -1.23 -1.18 5.69
C VAL A 28 -1.86 -0.15 4.75
N ILE A 29 -3.19 0.03 4.82
CA ILE A 29 -3.90 1.04 4.02
C ILE A 29 -3.37 2.45 4.31
N ASP A 30 -3.13 2.79 5.58
CA ASP A 30 -2.58 4.10 5.98
C ASP A 30 -1.21 4.40 5.35
N ILE A 31 -0.30 3.42 5.26
CA ILE A 31 0.99 3.59 4.56
C ILE A 31 0.77 3.85 3.07
N LEU A 32 -0.11 3.08 2.44
CA LEU A 32 -0.40 3.22 1.01
C LEU A 32 -1.05 4.57 0.71
N GLU A 33 -1.99 5.03 1.54
CA GLU A 33 -2.63 6.35 1.40
C GLU A 33 -1.62 7.49 1.58
N ARG A 34 -0.68 7.38 2.53
CA ARG A 34 0.41 8.35 2.70
C ARG A 34 1.29 8.44 1.45
N ARG A 35 1.66 7.31 0.83
CA ARG A 35 2.44 7.30 -0.43
C ARG A 35 1.74 7.99 -1.59
N LEU A 36 0.41 7.85 -1.69
CA LEU A 36 -0.37 8.57 -2.71
C LEU A 36 -0.36 10.08 -2.46
N GLN A 37 -0.37 10.52 -1.19
CA GLN A 37 -0.35 11.92 -0.80
C GLN A 37 1.02 12.58 -0.99
N ASP A 38 2.11 11.82 -0.88
CA ASP A 38 3.49 12.32 -1.06
C ASP A 38 3.77 12.86 -2.48
N GLY A 39 2.92 12.55 -3.47
CA GLY A 39 2.94 13.14 -4.81
C GLY A 39 4.15 12.77 -5.67
N ASN A 40 5.06 11.93 -5.17
CA ASN A 40 6.28 11.49 -5.85
C ASN A 40 6.09 10.24 -6.73
N SER A 41 4.88 9.70 -6.82
CA SER A 41 4.58 8.49 -7.59
C SER A 41 4.40 8.81 -9.07
N SER A 42 4.94 7.95 -9.95
CA SER A 42 4.53 7.96 -11.35
C SER A 42 3.06 7.54 -11.50
N ARG A 43 2.47 7.76 -12.69
CA ARG A 43 1.08 7.37 -12.94
C ARG A 43 0.84 5.87 -12.73
N ASP A 44 1.78 5.03 -13.17
CA ASP A 44 1.64 3.58 -13.07
C ASP A 44 1.73 3.13 -11.60
N GLU A 45 2.71 3.66 -10.85
CA GLU A 45 2.84 3.41 -9.41
C GLU A 45 1.59 3.87 -8.64
N PHE A 46 1.06 5.05 -8.99
CA PHE A 46 -0.18 5.56 -8.40
C PHE A 46 -1.36 4.61 -8.61
N MET A 47 -1.49 4.04 -9.82
CA MET A 47 -2.54 3.07 -10.13
C MET A 47 -2.34 1.74 -9.41
N ASP A 48 -1.10 1.24 -9.33
CA ASP A 48 -0.77 0.01 -8.60
C ASP A 48 -1.07 0.15 -7.09
N ILE A 49 -0.76 1.30 -6.49
CA ILE A 49 -1.05 1.59 -5.09
C ILE A 49 -2.57 1.72 -4.85
N LEU A 50 -3.31 2.36 -5.76
CA LEU A 50 -4.77 2.40 -5.68
C LEU A 50 -5.40 1.01 -5.75
N GLU A 51 -4.92 0.15 -6.66
CA GLU A 51 -5.38 -1.23 -6.77
C GLU A 51 -5.07 -2.03 -5.50
N ALA A 52 -3.90 -1.82 -4.88
CA ALA A 52 -3.56 -2.42 -3.59
C ALA A 52 -4.56 -2.04 -2.49
N ILE A 53 -4.91 -0.76 -2.38
CA ILE A 53 -5.91 -0.28 -1.42
C ILE A 53 -7.29 -0.89 -1.71
N GLU A 54 -7.71 -0.92 -2.97
CA GLU A 54 -9.00 -1.53 -3.36
C GLU A 54 -9.05 -3.01 -3.00
N LYS A 55 -7.98 -3.77 -3.28
CA LYS A 55 -7.86 -5.19 -2.89
C LYS A 55 -8.03 -5.35 -1.39
N LEU A 56 -7.31 -4.57 -0.57
CA LEU A 56 -7.39 -4.66 0.89
C LEU A 56 -8.78 -4.32 1.42
N ARG A 57 -9.43 -3.28 0.88
CA ARG A 57 -10.78 -2.86 1.30
C ARG A 57 -11.87 -3.92 1.05
N ARG A 58 -11.66 -4.87 0.13
CA ARG A 58 -12.57 -6.01 -0.07
C ARG A 58 -12.54 -7.03 1.08
N TYR A 59 -11.51 -6.97 1.93
CA TYR A 59 -11.34 -7.86 3.09
C TYR A 59 -11.55 -7.15 4.43
N ALA A 60 -11.89 -5.85 4.42
CA ALA A 60 -12.22 -5.05 5.60
C ALA A 60 -13.71 -5.17 5.96
#